data_AF-A0A1F4V4S3-F1
#
_entry.id   AF-A0A1F4V4S3-F1
#
_cell.length_a   1.000
_cell.length_b   1.000
_cell.length_c   1.000
_cell.angle_alpha   90.00
_cell.angle_beta   90.00
_cell.angle_gamma   90.00
#
_symmetry.space_group_name_H-M   'P 1'
#
loop_
_entity.id
_entity.type
_entity.pdbx_description
1 polymer ?
#
loop_
_entity_poly.entity_id
_entity_poly.type
_entity_poly.pdbx_seq_one_letter_code
_entity_poly.pdbx_strand_id
1 'polypeptide(L)'
;MKTNLNSKLFLGCGLLIISLFPLLNNAWQITLPLTLCYIAYCFGIALVSDYIIEKISGESMLKKILSKNTFKGYLTFSLIMGLLLEGFATYLGGLWYYPFFTTPTYFLLVVALGGFAIYFLAIFLSYEAIKLILDKIVKGRKVVTKDFRFEKIMYYILLFIGIILAVPPILNINKNVSGFGGFVFDVSSPKTPYLDFWPLIMLFFALFFIFEFIQHKRHRNSLIKDTMHGYLNPLLAILLVSFILGLYMELQNLPLRLWIYSNWPLSQITIFGLPVVVLLTWPMHYIGFLSAYRAFGKSPSEEIWAGDKIR
;
A
#
# COMPACT_ATOMS: atom_id res chain seq x y z
N MET A 1 0.84 17.37 24.16
CA MET A 1 1.48 18.38 23.28
C MET A 1 0.45 18.85 22.26
N LYS A 2 -0.06 20.09 22.36
CA LYS A 2 -0.91 20.68 21.31
C LYS A 2 0.01 20.99 20.12
N THR A 3 0.10 20.07 19.17
CA THR A 3 0.78 20.33 17.90
C THR A 3 0.05 21.44 17.18
N ASN A 4 0.74 22.52 16.80
CA ASN A 4 0.17 23.55 15.94
C ASN A 4 -0.23 22.90 14.61
N LEU A 5 -1.54 22.84 14.35
CA LEU A 5 -2.11 22.15 13.19
C LEU A 5 -1.50 22.67 11.88
N ASN A 6 -1.27 23.98 11.78
CA ASN A 6 -0.68 24.60 10.59
C ASN A 6 0.81 24.22 10.40
N SER A 7 1.53 23.95 11.49
CA SER A 7 2.93 23.50 11.40
C SER A 7 3.05 22.11 10.76
N LYS A 8 2.06 21.22 10.95
CA LYS A 8 2.05 19.91 10.28
C LYS A 8 1.90 20.05 8.77
N LEU A 9 0.96 20.88 8.32
CA LEU A 9 0.76 21.15 6.90
C LEU A 9 2.02 21.75 6.27
N PHE A 10 2.58 22.78 6.90
CA PHE A 10 3.78 23.46 6.40
C PHE A 10 4.98 22.50 6.31
N LEU A 11 5.23 21.70 7.36
CA LEU A 11 6.29 20.69 7.35
C LEU A 11 6.04 19.62 6.30
N GLY A 12 4.80 19.14 6.17
CA GLY A 12 4.42 18.14 5.16
C GLY A 12 4.68 18.64 3.74
N CYS A 13 4.21 19.85 3.41
CA CYS A 13 4.48 20.48 2.12
C CYS A 13 5.98 20.72 1.89
N GLY A 14 6.72 21.17 2.91
CA GLY A 14 8.17 21.34 2.83
C GLY A 14 8.89 20.03 2.51
N LEU A 15 8.51 18.92 3.13
CA LEU A 15 9.08 17.60 2.85
C LEU A 15 8.73 17.09 1.44
N LEU A 16 7.52 17.36 0.95
CA LEU A 16 7.14 17.04 -0.43
C LEU A 16 7.98 17.83 -1.44
N ILE A 17 8.27 19.10 -1.17
CA ILE A 17 9.16 19.91 -2.01
C ILE A 17 10.59 19.35 -1.98
N ILE A 18 11.10 19.03 -0.78
CA ILE A 18 12.44 18.42 -0.62
C ILE A 18 12.54 17.09 -1.36
N SER A 19 11.46 16.30 -1.40
CA SER A 19 11.48 15.01 -2.10
C SER A 19 11.74 15.14 -3.60
N LEU A 20 11.47 16.32 -4.19
CA LEU A 20 11.71 16.61 -5.61
C LEU A 20 13.17 17.01 -5.91
N PHE A 21 14.01 17.23 -4.90
CA PHE A 21 15.41 17.66 -5.10
C PHE A 21 16.23 16.76 -6.03
N PRO A 22 16.07 15.42 -6.03
CA PRO A 22 16.79 14.57 -6.96
C PRO A 22 16.51 14.91 -8.44
N LEU A 23 15.35 15.50 -8.77
CA LEU A 23 15.03 15.96 -10.13
C LEU A 23 15.85 17.16 -10.57
N LEU A 24 16.39 17.93 -9.63
CA LEU A 24 17.17 19.14 -9.91
C LEU A 24 18.66 18.84 -10.13
N ASN A 25 19.14 17.67 -9.68
CA ASN A 25 20.56 17.34 -9.75
C ASN A 25 20.79 15.82 -9.82
N ASN A 26 21.20 15.35 -11.00
CA ASN A 26 21.52 13.94 -11.25
C ASN A 26 22.71 13.40 -10.43
N ALA A 27 23.55 14.28 -9.83
CA ALA A 27 24.63 13.86 -8.94
C ALA A 27 24.13 13.21 -7.63
N TRP A 28 22.82 13.30 -7.35
CA TRP A 28 22.18 12.74 -6.16
C TRP A 28 21.72 11.29 -6.34
N GLN A 29 22.10 10.63 -7.44
CA GLN A 29 21.86 9.20 -7.69
C GLN A 29 22.77 8.29 -6.84
N ILE A 30 22.96 8.65 -5.57
CA ILE A 30 23.66 7.86 -4.55
C ILE A 30 22.59 7.38 -3.56
N THR A 31 22.74 6.16 -3.05
CA THR A 31 21.71 5.42 -2.30
C THR A 31 21.11 6.19 -1.11
N LEU A 32 21.93 6.91 -0.35
CA LEU A 32 21.48 7.60 0.87
C LEU A 32 20.61 8.84 0.58
N PRO A 33 21.03 9.81 -0.25
CA PRO A 33 20.17 10.94 -0.60
C PRO A 33 18.83 10.53 -1.23
N LEU A 34 18.82 9.51 -2.09
CA LEU A 34 17.59 8.97 -2.67
C LEU A 34 16.66 8.39 -1.59
N THR A 35 17.20 7.65 -0.62
CA THR A 35 16.44 7.12 0.50
C THR A 35 15.83 8.25 1.34
N LEU A 36 16.61 9.31 1.64
CA LEU A 36 16.13 10.45 2.42
C LEU A 36 15.01 11.20 1.68
N CYS A 37 15.12 11.37 0.37
CA CYS A 37 14.07 12.00 -0.43
C CYS A 37 12.81 11.14 -0.48
N TYR A 38 12.94 9.81 -0.57
CA TYR A 38 11.80 8.89 -0.47
C TYR A 38 11.13 8.94 0.91
N ILE A 39 11.91 8.97 1.99
CA ILE A 39 11.39 9.15 3.36
C ILE A 39 10.65 10.49 3.47
N ALA A 40 11.24 11.58 2.94
CA ALA A 40 10.61 12.89 2.92
C ALA A 40 9.28 12.86 2.14
N TYR A 41 9.24 12.18 1.00
CA TYR A 41 8.02 11.98 0.21
C TYR A 41 6.91 11.29 1.03
N CYS A 42 7.18 10.10 1.55
CA CYS A 42 6.19 9.33 2.31
C CYS A 42 5.75 10.07 3.59
N PHE A 43 6.69 10.68 4.31
CA PHE A 43 6.37 11.44 5.52
C PHE A 43 5.62 12.73 5.22
N GLY A 44 5.95 13.41 4.12
CA GLY A 44 5.24 14.58 3.62
C GLY A 44 3.77 14.27 3.36
N ILE A 45 3.49 13.18 2.64
CA ILE A 45 2.12 12.69 2.43
C ILE A 45 1.43 12.42 3.76
N ALA A 46 2.10 11.70 4.68
CA ALA A 46 1.55 11.36 5.98
C ALA A 46 1.14 12.61 6.79
N LEU A 47 1.99 13.64 6.84
CA LEU A 47 1.72 14.87 7.58
C LEU A 47 0.59 15.70 6.96
N VAL A 48 0.57 15.87 5.63
CA VAL A 48 -0.50 16.59 4.93
C VAL A 48 -1.83 15.86 5.14
N SER A 49 -1.82 14.52 5.03
CA SER A 49 -3.01 13.70 5.22
C SER A 49 -3.51 13.73 6.66
N ASP A 50 -2.63 13.64 7.66
CA ASP A 50 -3.00 13.75 9.07
C ASP A 50 -3.53 15.15 9.42
N TYR A 51 -3.02 16.22 8.78
CA TYR A 51 -3.60 17.55 8.88
C TYR A 51 -5.05 17.58 8.38
N ILE A 52 -5.32 17.00 7.21
CA ILE A 52 -6.68 16.93 6.64
C ILE A 52 -7.59 16.14 7.58
N ILE A 53 -7.13 14.98 8.08
CA ILE A 53 -7.88 14.15 9.03
C ILE A 53 -8.20 14.96 10.29
N GLU A 54 -7.20 15.52 10.98
CA GLU A 54 -7.39 16.28 12.23
C GLU A 54 -8.28 17.52 12.02
N LYS A 55 -8.22 18.15 10.83
CA LYS A 55 -9.08 19.28 10.48
C LYS A 55 -10.55 18.88 10.26
N ILE A 56 -10.81 17.67 9.78
CA ILE A 56 -12.17 17.18 9.50
C ILE A 56 -12.78 16.46 10.72
N SER A 57 -12.04 15.55 11.36
CA SER A 57 -12.54 14.71 12.46
C SER A 57 -12.25 15.27 13.86
N GLY A 58 -11.37 16.26 13.98
CA GLY A 58 -10.90 16.80 15.26
C GLY A 58 -9.82 15.96 15.95
N GLU A 59 -9.42 14.82 15.37
CA GLU A 59 -8.45 13.90 15.96
C GLU A 59 -7.32 13.57 14.98
N SER A 60 -6.07 13.59 15.47
CA SER A 60 -4.90 13.18 14.68
C SER A 60 -4.75 11.66 14.69
N MET A 61 -4.84 11.06 13.51
CA MET A 61 -4.59 9.64 13.31
C MET A 61 -3.13 9.28 13.57
N LEU A 62 -2.20 10.14 13.16
CA LEU A 62 -0.77 9.95 13.41
C LEU A 62 -0.49 9.84 14.92
N LYS A 63 -1.11 10.68 15.75
CA LYS A 63 -1.01 10.56 17.22
C LYS A 63 -1.55 9.22 17.73
N LYS A 64 -2.64 8.71 17.14
CA LYS A 64 -3.19 7.39 17.50
C LYS A 64 -2.20 6.27 17.16
N ILE A 65 -1.63 6.26 15.96
CA ILE A 65 -0.63 5.26 15.50
C ILE A 65 0.62 5.29 16.36
N LEU A 66 1.11 6.49 16.71
CA LEU A 66 2.34 6.66 17.50
C LEU A 66 2.14 6.39 19.00
N SER A 67 0.92 6.06 19.45
CA SER A 67 0.71 5.67 20.84
C SER A 67 1.37 4.33 21.15
N LYS A 68 1.95 4.19 22.36
CA LYS A 68 2.80 3.04 22.75
C LYS A 68 2.16 1.67 22.49
N ASN A 69 0.85 1.56 22.65
CA ASN A 69 0.11 0.29 22.52
C ASN A 69 -0.17 -0.10 21.06
N THR A 70 -0.18 0.85 20.14
CA THR A 70 -0.53 0.62 18.72
C THR A 70 0.70 0.68 17.82
N PHE A 71 1.69 1.48 18.19
CA PHE A 71 2.92 1.70 17.40
C PHE A 71 3.68 0.39 17.13
N LYS A 72 3.85 -0.46 18.14
CA LYS A 72 4.53 -1.75 17.96
C LYS A 72 3.79 -2.64 16.95
N GLY A 73 2.47 -2.76 17.09
CA GLY A 73 1.65 -3.56 16.19
C GLY A 73 1.68 -3.02 14.76
N TYR A 74 1.63 -1.70 14.62
CA TYR A 74 1.78 -1.02 13.34
C TYR A 74 3.16 -1.27 12.70
N LEU A 75 4.25 -1.15 13.45
CA LEU A 75 5.60 -1.38 12.94
C LEU A 75 5.80 -2.82 12.49
N THR A 76 5.42 -3.79 13.33
CA THR A 76 5.50 -5.22 13.00
C THR A 76 4.67 -5.53 11.75
N PHE A 77 3.45 -5.00 11.68
CA PHE A 77 2.59 -5.22 10.53
C PHE A 77 3.17 -4.62 9.24
N SER A 78 3.66 -3.39 9.30
CA SER A 78 4.29 -2.72 8.16
C SER A 78 5.49 -3.49 7.64
N LEU A 79 6.32 -4.00 8.55
CA LEU A 79 7.49 -4.80 8.20
C LEU A 79 7.09 -6.10 7.50
N ILE A 80 6.14 -6.85 8.05
CA ILE A 80 5.66 -8.11 7.46
C ILE A 80 5.08 -7.85 6.06
N MET A 81 4.20 -6.86 5.92
CA MET A 81 3.58 -6.56 4.62
C MET A 81 4.58 -6.04 3.60
N GLY A 82 5.57 -5.24 4.02
CA GLY A 82 6.66 -4.81 3.16
C GLY A 82 7.53 -5.97 2.67
N LEU A 83 7.88 -6.90 3.57
CA LEU A 83 8.62 -8.12 3.20
C LEU A 83 7.81 -9.02 2.26
N LEU A 84 6.49 -9.12 2.45
CA LEU A 84 5.63 -9.85 1.53
C LEU A 84 5.56 -9.17 0.16
N LEU A 85 5.43 -7.85 0.11
CA LEU A 85 5.42 -7.08 -1.13
C LEU A 85 6.74 -7.30 -1.91
N GLU A 86 7.88 -7.04 -1.28
CA GLU A 86 9.18 -7.25 -1.92
C GLU A 86 9.43 -8.73 -2.25
N GLY A 87 9.02 -9.64 -1.37
CA GLY A 87 9.15 -11.08 -1.58
C GLY A 87 8.39 -11.57 -2.81
N PHE A 88 7.14 -11.13 -2.98
CA PHE A 88 6.30 -11.59 -4.08
C PHE A 88 6.49 -10.78 -5.36
N ALA A 89 6.50 -9.45 -5.28
CA ALA A 89 6.51 -8.59 -6.47
C ALA A 89 7.93 -8.39 -7.01
N THR A 90 8.88 -8.04 -6.16
CA THR A 90 10.28 -7.83 -6.57
C THR A 90 11.00 -9.16 -6.70
N TYR A 91 10.97 -10.02 -5.69
CA TYR A 91 11.79 -11.22 -5.63
C TYR A 91 11.25 -12.35 -6.51
N LEU A 92 10.02 -12.80 -6.30
CA LEU A 92 9.43 -13.87 -7.10
C LEU A 92 8.98 -13.37 -8.48
N GLY A 93 8.32 -12.22 -8.54
CA GLY A 93 7.77 -11.67 -9.78
C GLY A 93 8.76 -10.92 -10.65
N GLY A 94 9.91 -10.49 -10.11
CA GLY A 94 10.87 -9.68 -10.85
C GLY A 94 10.25 -8.42 -11.47
N LEU A 95 9.22 -7.85 -10.83
CA LEU A 95 8.40 -6.79 -11.44
C LEU A 95 9.13 -5.45 -11.52
N TRP A 96 10.14 -5.24 -10.68
CA TRP A 96 11.05 -4.11 -10.79
C TRP A 96 12.38 -4.44 -10.12
N TYR A 97 13.36 -3.57 -10.35
CA TYR A 97 14.67 -3.59 -9.68
C TYR A 97 15.15 -2.15 -9.43
N TYR A 98 16.06 -2.00 -8.48
CA TYR A 98 16.55 -0.74 -7.93
C TYR A 98 18.04 -0.54 -8.31
N PRO A 99 18.35 0.10 -9.45
CA PRO A 99 19.72 0.12 -10.01
C PRO A 99 20.76 0.82 -9.13
N PHE A 100 20.33 1.70 -8.23
CA PHE A 100 21.23 2.48 -7.35
C PHE A 100 21.44 1.86 -5.96
N PHE A 101 20.88 0.67 -5.71
CA PHE A 101 20.93 0.00 -4.42
C PHE A 101 21.68 -1.31 -4.52
N THR A 102 22.60 -1.55 -3.59
CA THR A 102 23.10 -2.91 -3.35
C THR A 102 22.15 -3.63 -2.39
N THR A 103 22.07 -4.96 -2.44
CA THR A 103 21.21 -5.73 -1.52
C THR A 103 21.42 -5.34 -0.04
N PRO A 104 22.65 -5.22 0.49
CA PRO A 104 22.85 -4.81 1.89
C PRO A 104 22.37 -3.39 2.18
N THR A 105 22.61 -2.44 1.28
CA THR A 105 22.20 -1.05 1.47
C THR A 105 20.68 -0.90 1.35
N TYR A 106 20.04 -1.65 0.47
CA TYR A 106 18.59 -1.73 0.38
C TYR A 106 17.96 -2.23 1.68
N PHE A 107 18.43 -3.37 2.21
CA PHE A 107 17.90 -3.89 3.48
C PHE A 107 18.14 -2.93 4.65
N LEU A 108 19.32 -2.32 4.74
CA LEU A 108 19.60 -1.36 5.80
C LEU A 108 18.70 -0.12 5.69
N LEU A 109 18.60 0.48 4.51
CA LEU A 109 17.99 1.80 4.33
C LEU A 109 16.47 1.75 4.12
N VAL A 110 15.95 0.70 3.48
CA VAL A 110 14.53 0.56 3.15
C VAL A 110 13.81 -0.33 4.16
N VAL A 111 14.44 -1.41 4.61
CA VAL A 111 13.82 -2.37 5.54
C VAL A 111 14.10 -1.99 7.00
N ALA A 112 15.36 -1.78 7.38
CA ALA A 112 15.75 -1.56 8.77
C ALA A 112 15.45 -0.14 9.28
N LEU A 113 15.60 0.90 8.44
CA LEU A 113 15.27 2.29 8.82
C LEU A 113 13.77 2.64 8.69
N GLY A 114 12.90 1.64 8.55
CA GLY A 114 11.45 1.85 8.58
C GLY A 114 10.86 2.40 7.28
N GLY A 115 11.51 2.18 6.12
CA GLY A 115 10.98 2.54 4.81
C GLY A 115 9.60 1.92 4.55
N PHE A 116 9.37 0.66 4.93
CA PHE A 116 8.04 0.06 4.83
C PHE A 116 7.02 0.63 5.82
N ALA A 117 7.46 1.00 7.02
CA ALA A 117 6.60 1.66 7.99
C ALA A 117 6.13 2.99 7.40
N ILE A 118 7.05 3.86 7.01
CA ILE A 118 6.68 5.18 6.49
C ILE A 118 5.89 5.11 5.18
N TYR A 119 6.17 4.13 4.32
CA TYR A 119 5.37 3.85 3.14
C TYR A 119 3.93 3.45 3.51
N PHE A 120 3.77 2.51 4.44
CA PHE A 120 2.44 2.11 4.91
C PHE A 120 1.73 3.27 5.64
N LEU A 121 2.47 4.14 6.34
CA LEU A 121 1.92 5.35 6.95
C LEU A 121 1.28 6.25 5.89
N ALA A 122 2.00 6.46 4.78
CA ALA A 122 1.53 7.26 3.66
C ALA A 122 0.27 6.65 3.05
N ILE A 123 0.25 5.34 2.78
CA ILE A 123 -0.93 4.61 2.29
C ILE A 123 -2.12 4.83 3.24
N PHE A 124 -1.95 4.53 4.52
CA PHE A 124 -3.04 4.55 5.47
C PHE A 124 -3.62 5.95 5.68
N LEU A 125 -2.76 6.95 5.91
CA LEU A 125 -3.23 8.31 6.18
C LEU A 125 -3.80 8.98 4.93
N SER A 126 -3.20 8.79 3.76
CA SER A 126 -3.71 9.39 2.53
C SER A 126 -5.08 8.82 2.14
N TYR A 127 -5.26 7.51 2.26
CA TYR A 127 -6.56 6.87 2.08
C TYR A 127 -7.60 7.44 3.06
N GLU A 128 -7.27 7.54 4.35
CA GLU A 128 -8.20 8.07 5.36
C GLU A 128 -8.57 9.53 5.12
N ALA A 129 -7.60 10.35 4.72
CA ALA A 129 -7.83 11.75 4.37
C ALA A 129 -8.82 11.90 3.20
N ILE A 130 -8.58 11.18 2.10
CA ILE A 130 -9.46 11.23 0.93
C ILE A 130 -10.84 10.65 1.25
N LYS A 131 -10.90 9.53 1.97
CA LYS A 131 -12.17 8.94 2.41
C LYS A 131 -12.98 9.93 3.25
N LEU A 132 -12.36 10.61 4.22
CA LEU A 132 -13.05 11.61 5.04
C LEU A 132 -13.55 12.80 4.22
N ILE A 133 -12.78 13.23 3.20
CA ILE A 133 -13.24 14.25 2.25
C ILE A 133 -14.48 13.75 1.49
N LEU A 134 -14.46 12.54 0.95
CA LEU A 134 -15.60 11.94 0.24
C LEU A 134 -16.82 11.77 1.15
N ASP A 135 -16.63 11.29 2.38
CA ASP A 135 -17.68 11.14 3.39
C ASP A 135 -18.35 12.48 3.69
N LYS A 136 -17.56 13.55 3.76
CA LYS A 136 -18.05 14.92 3.99
C LYS A 136 -18.81 15.46 2.79
N ILE A 137 -18.35 15.21 1.56
CA ILE A 137 -18.97 15.73 0.32
C ILE A 137 -20.27 14.99 -0.01
N VAL A 138 -20.23 13.66 -0.04
CA VAL A 138 -21.34 12.82 -0.54
C VAL A 138 -22.47 12.70 0.49
N LYS A 139 -22.29 13.23 1.72
CA LYS A 139 -23.18 13.02 2.88
C LYS A 139 -23.53 11.53 3.07
N GLY A 140 -22.63 10.65 2.60
CA GLY A 140 -22.84 9.21 2.45
C GLY A 140 -22.63 8.47 3.76
N ARG A 141 -23.36 8.86 4.80
CA ARG A 141 -23.40 8.12 6.07
C ARG A 141 -24.34 6.93 5.91
N LYS A 142 -23.88 5.88 5.23
CA LYS A 142 -24.57 4.60 5.28
C LYS A 142 -23.85 3.71 6.28
N VAL A 143 -24.25 3.83 7.54
CA VAL A 143 -23.92 2.78 8.51
C VAL A 143 -24.55 1.51 7.98
N VAL A 144 -23.73 0.50 7.72
CA VAL A 144 -24.23 -0.83 7.36
C VAL A 144 -24.88 -1.41 8.62
N THR A 145 -26.19 -1.20 8.77
CA THR A 145 -26.93 -1.54 10.00
C THR A 145 -27.54 -2.94 9.97
N LYS A 146 -27.74 -3.52 8.79
CA LYS A 146 -28.37 -4.83 8.63
C LYS A 146 -27.67 -5.68 7.59
N ASP A 147 -27.11 -6.79 8.05
CA ASP A 147 -26.47 -7.78 7.19
C ASP A 147 -27.51 -8.47 6.29
N PHE A 148 -27.16 -8.70 5.03
CA PHE A 148 -27.90 -9.58 4.15
C PHE A 148 -27.80 -11.03 4.62
N ARG A 149 -28.89 -11.79 4.51
CA ARG A 149 -28.96 -13.20 4.97
C ARG A 149 -27.89 -14.11 4.36
N PHE A 150 -27.45 -13.82 3.14
CA PHE A 150 -26.48 -14.63 2.42
C PHE A 150 -25.01 -14.26 2.70
N GLU A 151 -24.73 -13.15 3.40
CA GLU A 151 -23.36 -12.68 3.64
C GLU A 151 -22.49 -13.73 4.31
N LYS A 152 -23.04 -14.43 5.32
CA LYS A 152 -22.32 -15.49 6.01
C LYS A 152 -21.81 -16.53 5.01
N ILE A 153 -22.68 -17.04 4.13
CA ILE A 153 -22.33 -18.05 3.12
C ILE A 153 -21.32 -17.48 2.12
N MET A 154 -21.54 -16.24 1.67
CA MET A 154 -20.64 -15.56 0.74
C MET A 154 -19.20 -15.51 1.25
N TYR A 155 -18.95 -15.13 2.52
CA TYR A 155 -17.58 -15.07 3.04
C TYR A 155 -16.90 -16.44 3.12
N TYR A 156 -17.65 -17.52 3.37
CA TYR A 156 -17.10 -18.88 3.27
C TYR A 156 -16.77 -19.27 1.83
N ILE A 157 -17.60 -18.87 0.86
CA ILE A 157 -17.30 -19.06 -0.57
C ILE A 157 -16.04 -18.28 -0.96
N LEU A 158 -15.91 -17.03 -0.52
CA LEU A 158 -14.70 -16.22 -0.75
C LEU A 158 -13.46 -16.88 -0.15
N LEU A 159 -13.52 -17.41 1.06
CA LEU A 159 -12.42 -18.17 1.66
C LEU A 159 -12.04 -19.37 0.80
N PHE A 160 -13.03 -20.16 0.36
CA PHE A 160 -12.80 -21.34 -0.47
C PHE A 160 -12.15 -20.98 -1.81
N ILE A 161 -12.67 -19.95 -2.49
CA ILE A 161 -12.07 -19.42 -3.72
C ILE A 161 -10.64 -18.94 -3.44
N GLY A 162 -10.41 -18.24 -2.33
CA GLY A 162 -9.09 -17.78 -1.95
C GLY A 162 -8.08 -18.91 -1.77
N ILE A 163 -8.47 -20.01 -1.11
CA ILE A 163 -7.63 -21.20 -0.96
C ILE A 163 -7.31 -21.82 -2.32
N ILE A 164 -8.30 -21.94 -3.22
CA ILE A 164 -8.09 -22.47 -4.58
C ILE A 164 -7.11 -21.59 -5.36
N LEU A 165 -7.29 -20.27 -5.32
CA LEU A 165 -6.42 -19.31 -6.03
C LEU A 165 -4.97 -19.31 -5.51
N ALA A 166 -4.73 -19.74 -4.27
CA ALA A 166 -3.38 -19.86 -3.72
C ALA A 166 -2.61 -21.08 -4.26
N VAL A 167 -3.30 -22.10 -4.82
CA VAL A 167 -2.65 -23.34 -5.27
C VAL A 167 -1.77 -23.13 -6.51
N PRO A 168 -2.22 -22.51 -7.62
CA PRO A 168 -1.40 -22.36 -8.82
C PRO A 168 -0.08 -21.62 -8.60
N PRO A 169 -0.02 -20.51 -7.82
CA PRO A 169 1.24 -19.82 -7.51
C PRO A 169 2.25 -20.71 -6.80
N ILE A 170 1.80 -21.51 -5.82
CA ILE A 170 2.66 -22.45 -5.08
C ILE A 170 3.24 -23.51 -6.03
N LEU A 171 2.42 -24.06 -6.92
CA LEU A 171 2.86 -25.04 -7.91
C LEU A 171 3.86 -24.45 -8.92
N ASN A 172 3.68 -23.19 -9.31
CA ASN A 172 4.56 -22.50 -10.26
C ASN A 172 5.95 -22.23 -9.65
N ILE A 173 6.00 -21.73 -8.41
CA ILE A 173 7.25 -21.53 -7.66
C ILE A 173 8.06 -22.84 -7.58
N ASN A 174 7.42 -23.96 -7.23
CA ASN A 174 8.10 -25.26 -7.07
C ASN A 174 8.74 -25.78 -8.38
N LYS A 175 8.14 -25.47 -9.53
CA LYS A 175 8.69 -25.85 -10.84
C LYS A 175 9.90 -25.01 -11.23
N ASN A 176 9.87 -23.73 -10.91
CA ASN A 176 10.92 -22.80 -11.32
C ASN A 176 12.12 -22.87 -10.37
N VAL A 177 11.91 -22.95 -9.05
CA VAL A 177 13.01 -22.98 -8.06
C VAL A 177 13.95 -24.18 -8.26
N SER A 178 13.45 -25.33 -8.71
CA SER A 178 14.27 -26.52 -8.98
C SER A 178 15.15 -26.40 -10.24
N GLY A 179 14.81 -25.51 -11.17
CA GLY A 179 15.57 -25.27 -12.41
C GLY A 179 16.67 -24.22 -12.31
N PHE A 180 16.62 -23.32 -11.33
CA PHE A 180 17.50 -22.14 -11.27
C PHE A 180 18.76 -22.29 -10.39
N GLY A 181 19.04 -23.48 -9.86
CA GLY A 181 20.37 -23.79 -9.30
C GLY A 181 20.82 -22.97 -8.08
N GLY A 182 19.90 -22.31 -7.36
CA GLY A 182 20.20 -21.63 -6.10
C GLY A 182 19.55 -20.25 -5.96
N PHE A 183 19.29 -19.87 -4.71
CA PHE A 183 18.72 -18.59 -4.30
C PHE A 183 19.77 -17.47 -4.39
N VAL A 184 19.51 -16.39 -5.14
CA VAL A 184 20.29 -15.14 -5.08
C VAL A 184 19.34 -13.95 -5.01
N PHE A 185 19.28 -13.30 -3.84
CA PHE A 185 18.51 -12.06 -3.68
C PHE A 185 19.34 -10.88 -4.18
N ASP A 186 19.15 -10.52 -5.45
CA ASP A 186 19.64 -9.28 -6.04
C ASP A 186 18.48 -8.32 -6.30
N VAL A 187 18.65 -7.08 -5.83
CA VAL A 187 17.72 -5.97 -5.99
C VAL A 187 18.15 -5.01 -7.09
N SER A 188 19.39 -5.11 -7.59
CA SER A 188 20.02 -4.10 -8.42
C SER A 188 19.89 -4.34 -9.93
N SER A 189 19.56 -5.56 -10.33
CA SER A 189 19.55 -6.00 -11.71
C SER A 189 18.21 -6.62 -12.11
N PRO A 190 17.85 -6.58 -13.41
CA PRO A 190 16.69 -7.30 -13.91
C PRO A 190 16.91 -8.80 -13.75
N LYS A 191 15.86 -9.53 -13.38
CA LYS A 191 15.90 -10.98 -13.23
C LYS A 191 14.74 -11.66 -13.92
N THR A 192 14.98 -12.91 -14.27
CA THR A 192 13.92 -13.81 -14.74
C THR A 192 12.95 -14.07 -13.59
N PRO A 193 11.63 -13.93 -13.81
CA PRO A 193 10.64 -14.17 -12.77
C PRO A 193 10.60 -15.66 -12.39
N TYR A 194 10.55 -15.95 -11.08
CA TYR A 194 10.23 -17.27 -10.56
C TYR A 194 8.72 -17.53 -10.54
N LEU A 195 7.93 -16.46 -10.54
CA LEU A 195 6.49 -16.49 -10.56
C LEU A 195 5.99 -15.51 -11.62
N ASP A 196 5.30 -16.01 -12.64
CA ASP A 196 4.72 -15.16 -13.66
C ASP A 196 3.69 -14.19 -13.07
N PHE A 197 3.41 -13.11 -13.79
CA PHE A 197 2.49 -12.06 -13.35
C PHE A 197 1.09 -12.58 -12.99
N TRP A 198 0.50 -13.46 -13.81
CA TRP A 198 -0.88 -13.93 -13.56
C TRP A 198 -1.02 -14.78 -12.28
N PRO A 199 -0.15 -15.77 -12.02
CA PRO A 199 -0.07 -16.40 -10.71
C PRO A 199 0.12 -15.40 -9.55
N LEU A 200 0.94 -14.36 -9.72
CA LEU A 200 1.09 -13.33 -8.68
C LEU A 200 -0.23 -12.58 -8.42
N ILE A 201 -0.99 -12.24 -9.45
CA ILE A 201 -2.32 -11.64 -9.33
C ILE A 201 -3.31 -12.61 -8.66
N MET A 202 -3.28 -13.91 -8.99
CA MET A 202 -4.10 -14.92 -8.31
C MET A 202 -3.79 -14.97 -6.81
N LEU A 203 -2.51 -14.92 -6.44
CA LEU A 203 -2.10 -14.89 -5.05
C LEU A 203 -2.60 -13.63 -4.32
N PHE A 204 -2.56 -12.47 -4.97
CA PHE A 204 -3.15 -11.25 -4.41
C PHE A 204 -4.64 -11.44 -4.10
N PHE A 205 -5.43 -11.93 -5.06
CA PHE A 205 -6.86 -12.16 -4.85
C PHE A 205 -7.13 -13.24 -3.80
N ALA A 206 -6.28 -14.28 -3.74
CA ALA A 206 -6.32 -15.28 -2.70
C ALA A 206 -6.22 -14.66 -1.30
N LEU A 207 -5.17 -13.84 -1.09
CA LEU A 207 -4.95 -13.14 0.17
C LEU A 207 -6.07 -12.15 0.48
N PHE A 208 -6.54 -11.38 -0.52
CA PHE A 208 -7.64 -10.44 -0.35
C PHE A 208 -8.91 -11.14 0.15
N PHE A 209 -9.32 -12.25 -0.46
CA PHE A 209 -10.50 -12.99 -0.03
C PHE A 209 -10.35 -13.66 1.35
N ILE A 210 -9.15 -14.14 1.67
CA ILE A 210 -8.85 -14.63 3.03
C ILE A 210 -8.99 -13.49 4.04
N PHE A 211 -8.48 -12.29 3.74
CA PHE A 211 -8.60 -11.14 4.63
C PHE A 211 -10.05 -10.67 4.79
N GLU A 212 -10.84 -10.68 3.72
CA GLU A 212 -12.29 -10.41 3.76
C GLU A 212 -13.01 -11.38 4.73
N PHE A 213 -12.71 -12.68 4.64
CA PHE A 213 -13.25 -13.67 5.57
C PHE A 213 -12.82 -13.43 7.02
N ILE A 214 -11.55 -13.11 7.27
CA ILE A 214 -11.04 -12.82 8.62
C ILE A 214 -11.72 -11.58 9.21
N GLN A 215 -11.92 -10.52 8.40
CA GLN A 215 -12.65 -9.33 8.82
C GLN A 215 -14.09 -9.67 9.21
N HIS A 216 -14.79 -10.46 8.39
CA HIS A 216 -16.13 -10.96 8.70
C HIS A 216 -16.16 -11.76 10.01
N LYS A 217 -15.20 -12.69 10.21
CA LYS A 217 -15.09 -13.48 11.45
C LYS A 217 -14.83 -12.66 12.70
N ARG A 218 -14.21 -11.49 12.56
CA ARG A 218 -13.98 -10.53 13.64
C ARG A 218 -15.12 -9.53 13.83
N HIS A 219 -16.25 -9.73 13.14
CA HIS A 219 -17.39 -8.80 13.13
C HIS A 219 -17.00 -7.37 12.72
N ARG A 220 -16.07 -7.27 11.77
CA ARG A 220 -15.59 -6.01 11.22
C ARG A 220 -16.14 -5.85 9.81
N ASN A 221 -16.51 -4.62 9.46
CA ASN A 221 -16.80 -4.29 8.07
C ASN A 221 -15.55 -4.51 7.22
N SER A 222 -15.80 -4.96 5.99
CA SER A 222 -14.80 -5.24 4.97
C SER A 222 -15.12 -4.46 3.70
N LEU A 223 -14.18 -4.41 2.75
CA LEU A 223 -14.35 -3.60 1.56
C LEU A 223 -15.49 -4.14 0.68
N ILE A 224 -15.62 -5.47 0.57
CA ILE A 224 -16.73 -6.10 -0.16
C ILE A 224 -18.05 -5.81 0.55
N LYS A 225 -18.10 -5.94 1.88
CA LYS A 225 -19.32 -5.65 2.66
C LYS A 225 -19.82 -4.23 2.38
N ASP A 226 -18.94 -3.25 2.54
CA ASP A 226 -19.32 -1.84 2.41
C ASP A 226 -19.74 -1.51 0.97
N THR A 227 -19.04 -2.07 -0.02
CA THR A 227 -19.40 -1.93 -1.44
C THR A 227 -20.79 -2.51 -1.74
N MET A 228 -21.09 -3.71 -1.24
CA MET A 228 -22.39 -4.36 -1.44
C MET A 228 -23.55 -3.60 -0.82
N HIS A 229 -23.33 -2.89 0.29
CA HIS A 229 -24.35 -2.05 0.92
C HIS A 229 -24.41 -0.63 0.33
N GLY A 230 -23.68 -0.39 -0.77
CA GLY A 230 -23.68 0.88 -1.50
C GLY A 230 -22.89 1.98 -0.82
N TYR A 231 -22.03 1.65 0.15
CA TYR A 231 -21.04 2.59 0.69
C TYR A 231 -19.74 2.50 -0.14
N LEU A 232 -19.74 3.21 -1.27
CA LEU A 232 -18.66 3.17 -2.27
C LEU A 232 -17.48 4.10 -1.93
N ASN A 233 -17.60 4.97 -0.93
CA ASN A 233 -16.57 5.96 -0.60
C ASN A 233 -15.19 5.33 -0.31
N PRO A 234 -15.08 4.18 0.37
CA PRO A 234 -13.77 3.57 0.55
C PRO A 234 -13.12 3.12 -0.76
N LEU A 235 -13.90 2.52 -1.68
CA LEU A 235 -13.41 2.12 -2.99
C LEU A 235 -13.00 3.35 -3.83
N LEU A 236 -13.82 4.39 -3.85
CA LEU A 236 -13.50 5.65 -4.54
C LEU A 236 -12.26 6.32 -3.94
N ALA A 237 -12.10 6.30 -2.61
CA ALA A 237 -10.92 6.84 -1.95
C ALA A 237 -9.65 6.12 -2.40
N ILE A 238 -9.67 4.77 -2.45
CA ILE A 238 -8.57 3.96 -2.96
C ILE A 238 -8.22 4.36 -4.40
N LEU A 239 -9.22 4.42 -5.29
CA LEU A 239 -8.99 4.73 -6.70
C LEU A 239 -8.39 6.14 -6.87
N LEU A 240 -8.95 7.15 -6.20
CA LEU A 240 -8.46 8.53 -6.28
C LEU A 240 -7.05 8.68 -5.70
N VAL A 241 -6.82 8.14 -4.50
CA VAL A 241 -5.53 8.33 -3.82
C VAL A 241 -4.41 7.54 -4.51
N SER A 242 -4.69 6.32 -4.98
CA SER A 242 -3.71 5.51 -5.71
C SER A 242 -3.36 6.14 -7.05
N PHE A 243 -4.33 6.76 -7.74
CA PHE A 243 -4.05 7.50 -8.97
C PHE A 243 -3.20 8.75 -8.72
N ILE A 244 -3.59 9.60 -7.76
CA ILE A 244 -2.87 10.85 -7.46
C ILE A 244 -1.44 10.57 -6.99
N LEU A 245 -1.29 9.67 -5.99
CA LEU A 245 0.02 9.37 -5.42
C LEU A 245 0.86 8.47 -6.30
N GLY A 246 0.24 7.57 -7.08
CA GLY A 246 0.92 6.80 -8.11
C GLY A 246 1.55 7.72 -9.15
N LEU A 247 0.80 8.68 -9.69
CA LEU A 247 1.34 9.67 -10.63
C LEU A 247 2.46 10.52 -10.02
N TYR A 248 2.31 10.99 -8.77
CA TYR A 248 3.37 11.77 -8.11
C TYR A 248 4.64 10.95 -7.88
N MET A 249 4.49 9.69 -7.48
CA MET A 249 5.61 8.78 -7.27
C MET A 249 6.33 8.49 -8.59
N GLU A 250 5.58 8.24 -9.66
CA GLU A 250 6.17 7.99 -10.97
C GLU A 250 6.75 9.23 -11.65
N LEU A 251 6.25 10.43 -11.35
CA LEU A 251 6.86 11.68 -11.80
C LEU A 251 8.30 11.83 -11.29
N GLN A 252 8.57 11.35 -10.08
CA GLN A 252 9.92 11.30 -9.52
C GLN A 252 10.71 10.12 -10.08
N ASN A 253 10.07 8.96 -10.21
CA ASN A 253 10.74 7.75 -10.62
C ASN A 253 11.19 7.78 -12.09
N LEU A 254 10.32 8.16 -13.03
CA LEU A 254 10.61 8.05 -14.46
C LEU A 254 11.89 8.79 -14.91
N PRO A 255 12.14 10.05 -14.49
CA PRO A 255 13.35 10.77 -14.91
C PRO A 255 14.61 10.21 -14.27
N LEU A 256 14.50 9.72 -13.03
CA LEU A 256 15.64 9.31 -12.21
C LEU A 256 15.93 7.81 -12.30
N ARG A 257 14.96 7.02 -12.73
CA ARG A 257 14.95 5.55 -12.77
C ARG A 257 15.29 4.93 -11.41
N LEU A 258 14.65 5.43 -10.35
CA LEU A 258 14.86 4.96 -8.96
C LEU A 258 14.54 3.48 -8.82
N TRP A 259 13.47 3.03 -9.48
CA TRP A 259 13.22 1.64 -9.84
C TRP A 259 12.87 1.56 -11.32
N ILE A 260 13.21 0.42 -11.93
CA ILE A 260 12.93 0.14 -13.33
C ILE A 260 11.98 -1.05 -13.38
N TYR A 261 10.85 -0.87 -14.06
CA TYR A 261 9.87 -1.94 -14.26
C TYR A 261 10.39 -3.00 -15.23
N SER A 262 10.19 -4.27 -14.87
CA SER A 262 10.55 -5.44 -15.66
C SER A 262 9.46 -6.49 -15.59
N ASN A 263 9.37 -7.38 -16.58
CA ASN A 263 8.45 -8.54 -16.57
C ASN A 263 6.95 -8.23 -16.42
N TRP A 264 6.52 -6.97 -16.66
CA TRP A 264 5.11 -6.61 -16.72
C TRP A 264 4.50 -7.07 -18.03
N PRO A 265 3.29 -7.68 -18.01
CA PRO A 265 2.58 -7.97 -19.25
C PRO A 265 2.20 -6.67 -19.95
N LEU A 266 2.10 -6.72 -21.28
CA LEU A 266 1.73 -5.58 -22.11
C LEU A 266 2.63 -4.35 -21.90
N SER A 267 3.91 -4.56 -21.60
CA SER A 267 4.89 -3.48 -21.33
C SER A 267 5.08 -2.51 -22.49
N GLN A 268 4.72 -2.92 -23.72
CA GLN A 268 4.70 -2.07 -24.91
C GLN A 268 3.59 -1.01 -24.90
N ILE A 269 2.54 -1.19 -24.10
CA ILE A 269 1.43 -0.24 -23.99
C ILE A 269 1.72 0.70 -22.83
N THR A 270 2.13 1.93 -23.13
CA THR A 270 2.55 2.90 -22.12
C THR A 270 1.71 4.17 -22.11
N ILE A 271 1.49 4.73 -20.92
CA ILE A 271 0.92 6.07 -20.71
C ILE A 271 1.93 6.87 -19.88
N PHE A 272 2.30 8.07 -20.33
CA PHE A 272 3.36 8.89 -19.71
C PHE A 272 4.71 8.17 -19.52
N GLY A 273 5.00 7.15 -20.34
CA GLY A 273 6.22 6.34 -20.23
C GLY A 273 6.13 5.18 -19.22
N LEU A 274 4.97 4.94 -18.60
CA LEU A 274 4.73 3.82 -17.70
C LEU A 274 3.90 2.74 -18.37
N PRO A 275 4.20 1.44 -18.18
CA PRO A 275 3.30 0.37 -18.58
C PRO A 275 1.90 0.56 -17.98
N VAL A 276 0.86 0.44 -18.80
CA VAL A 276 -0.53 0.63 -18.34
C VAL A 276 -0.88 -0.30 -17.18
N VAL A 277 -0.35 -1.52 -17.20
CA VAL A 277 -0.61 -2.51 -16.15
C VAL A 277 -0.07 -2.05 -14.79
N VAL A 278 1.08 -1.35 -14.74
CA VAL A 278 1.58 -0.75 -13.49
C VAL A 278 0.55 0.22 -12.91
N LEU A 279 0.01 1.12 -13.73
CA LEU A 279 -1.01 2.09 -13.32
C LEU A 279 -2.28 1.41 -12.79
N LEU A 280 -2.72 0.32 -13.43
CA LEU A 280 -3.90 -0.44 -13.02
C LEU A 280 -3.69 -1.23 -11.73
N THR A 281 -2.46 -1.60 -11.40
CA THR A 281 -2.15 -2.35 -10.18
C THR A 281 -1.86 -1.48 -8.94
N TRP A 282 -1.63 -0.18 -9.10
CA TRP A 282 -1.45 0.75 -7.98
C TRP A 282 -2.56 0.67 -6.90
N PRO A 283 -3.86 0.62 -7.25
CA PRO A 283 -4.94 0.38 -6.28
C PRO A 283 -4.78 -0.89 -5.45
N MET A 284 -4.13 -1.92 -5.98
CA MET A 284 -3.93 -3.19 -5.28
C MET A 284 -3.02 -3.03 -4.06
N HIS A 285 -2.07 -2.09 -4.09
CA HIS A 285 -1.25 -1.78 -2.90
C HIS A 285 -2.15 -1.32 -1.75
N TYR A 286 -3.07 -0.39 -2.02
CA TYR A 286 -4.03 0.06 -1.01
C TYR A 286 -4.94 -1.06 -0.53
N ILE A 287 -5.55 -1.82 -1.46
CA ILE A 287 -6.46 -2.92 -1.10
C ILE A 287 -5.74 -3.95 -0.24
N GLY A 288 -4.54 -4.38 -0.63
CA GLY A 288 -3.76 -5.39 0.08
C GLY A 288 -3.35 -4.93 1.48
N PHE A 289 -2.70 -3.78 1.59
CA PHE A 289 -2.21 -3.26 2.87
C PHE A 289 -3.35 -2.90 3.83
N LEU A 290 -4.40 -2.22 3.36
CA LEU A 290 -5.53 -1.82 4.21
C LEU A 290 -6.38 -3.02 4.64
N SER A 291 -6.67 -3.96 3.73
CA SER A 291 -7.42 -5.19 4.06
C SER A 291 -6.67 -6.04 5.08
N ALA A 292 -5.37 -6.23 4.88
CA ALA A 292 -4.54 -6.96 5.84
C ALA A 292 -4.50 -6.25 7.21
N TYR A 293 -4.34 -4.92 7.24
CA TYR A 293 -4.28 -4.17 8.51
C TYR A 293 -5.62 -4.19 9.23
N ARG A 294 -6.74 -4.16 8.49
CA ARG A 294 -8.08 -4.33 9.04
C ARG A 294 -8.31 -5.75 9.57
N ALA A 295 -7.83 -6.77 8.87
CA ALA A 295 -7.97 -8.17 9.24
C ALA A 295 -7.20 -8.53 10.53
N PHE A 296 -5.97 -8.05 10.68
CA PHE A 296 -5.08 -8.44 11.80
C PHE A 296 -4.84 -7.34 12.83
N GLY A 297 -4.82 -6.09 12.41
CA GLY A 297 -4.51 -4.94 13.27
C GLY A 297 -5.52 -4.70 14.39
N LYS A 298 -5.09 -3.93 15.38
CA LYS A 298 -5.94 -3.34 16.43
C LYS A 298 -6.25 -1.89 16.05
N SER A 299 -6.86 -1.10 16.95
CA SER A 299 -6.91 0.36 16.80
C SER A 299 -5.51 0.90 16.40
N PRO A 300 -5.38 1.77 15.38
CA PRO A 300 -6.43 2.45 14.62
C PRO A 300 -6.97 1.69 13.40
N SER A 301 -6.62 0.43 13.11
CA SER A 301 -7.16 -0.28 11.93
C SER A 301 -8.68 -0.45 11.94
N GLU A 302 -9.33 -0.18 13.07
CA GLU A 302 -10.80 -0.14 13.19
C GLU A 302 -11.47 0.94 12.37
N GLU A 303 -10.69 1.95 12.05
CA GLU A 303 -11.06 3.11 11.28
C GLU A 303 -11.13 2.85 9.78
N ILE A 304 -10.48 1.77 9.31
CA ILE A 304 -10.50 1.35 7.92
C ILE A 304 -11.89 0.82 7.57
N TRP A 305 -12.41 1.30 6.43
CA TRP A 305 -13.77 1.10 5.92
C TRP A 305 -14.90 1.71 6.77
N ALA A 306 -14.66 2.17 8.01
CA ALA A 306 -15.71 2.63 8.92
C ALA A 306 -16.43 3.92 8.44
N GLY A 307 -17.77 3.91 8.39
CA GLY A 307 -18.60 5.03 7.90
C GLY A 307 -18.88 6.19 8.88
N ASP A 308 -18.33 6.17 10.11
CA ASP A 308 -18.89 6.93 11.25
C ASP A 308 -18.01 8.00 11.91
N LYS A 309 -17.00 8.53 11.20
CA LYS A 309 -15.99 9.37 11.86
C LYS A 309 -16.29 10.87 11.94
N ILE A 310 -17.32 11.36 11.27
CA ILE A 310 -17.67 12.79 11.29
C ILE A 310 -18.81 12.99 12.28
N ARG A 311 -18.46 13.39 13.51
CA ARG A 311 -19.42 13.85 14.53
C ARG A 311 -19.89 15.26 14.20
#